data_AF-A0A0R3Q6E8-F1
#
_entry.id   AF-A0A0R3Q6E8-F1
#
_cell.length_a   1.000
_cell.length_b   1.000
_cell.length_c   1.000
_cell.angle_alpha   90.00
_cell.angle_beta   90.00
_cell.angle_gamma   90.00
#
_symmetry.space_group_name_H-M   'P 1'
#
loop_
_entity.id
_entity.type
_entity.pdbx_description
1 polymer ?
#
loop_
_entity_poly.entity_id
_entity_poly.type
_entity_poly.pdbx_seq_one_letter_code
_entity_poly.pdbx_strand_id
1 'polypeptide(L)' 'MADVWPQSKPYYPRVGKHVTVLIGCEVDMKEHMWRFRTGSERERRKALADFVQEKLFNLGAQIDQTKF' A
#
# COMPACT_ATOMS: atom_id res chain seq x y z
N MET A 1 6.73 13.99 5.87
CA MET A 1 6.71 13.76 4.40
C MET A 1 7.39 14.88 3.62
N ALA A 2 7.11 16.16 3.90
CA ALA A 2 7.73 17.30 3.19
C ALA A 2 9.26 17.36 3.25
N ASP A 3 9.87 16.77 4.29
CA ASP A 3 11.33 16.66 4.45
C ASP A 3 11.99 15.70 3.47
N VAL A 4 11.26 14.71 2.96
CA VAL A 4 11.78 13.71 2.02
C VAL A 4 11.33 14.05 0.60
N TRP A 5 10.05 14.41 0.42
CA TRP A 5 9.46 14.73 -0.88
C TRP A 5 8.99 16.19 -0.92
N PRO A 6 9.26 16.94 -2.00
CA PRO A 6 8.76 18.30 -2.14
C PRO A 6 7.22 18.31 -2.23
N GLN A 7 6.58 19.39 -1.74
CA GLN A 7 5.11 19.56 -1.80
C GLN A 7 4.65 19.98 -3.21
N SER A 8 5.56 20.47 -4.04
CA SER A 8 5.33 20.84 -5.44
C SER A 8 6.19 20.00 -6.38
N LYS A 9 5.77 19.91 -7.64
CA LYS A 9 6.51 19.21 -8.69
C LYS A 9 7.89 19.86 -8.91
N PRO A 10 8.94 19.10 -9.25
CA PRO A 10 8.93 17.64 -9.49
C PRO A 10 9.10 16.83 -8.20
N TYR A 11 8.39 15.70 -8.07
CA TYR A 11 8.43 14.85 -6.87
C TYR A 11 9.61 13.87 -6.96
N TYR A 12 10.78 14.26 -6.44
CA TYR A 12 11.94 13.39 -6.24
C TYR A 12 12.42 13.48 -4.78
N PRO A 13 13.05 12.42 -4.23
CA PRO A 13 13.60 12.46 -2.87
C PRO A 13 14.68 13.53 -2.77
N ARG A 14 14.66 14.31 -1.69
CA ARG A 14 15.72 15.27 -1.40
C ARG A 14 17.03 14.54 -1.08
N VAL A 15 18.15 15.10 -1.53
CA VAL A 15 19.50 14.57 -1.29
C VAL A 15 19.76 14.46 0.22
N GLY A 16 20.44 13.38 0.64
CA GLY A 16 20.79 13.12 2.03
C GLY A 16 19.63 12.61 2.90
N LYS A 17 18.48 12.27 2.30
CA LYS A 17 17.37 11.60 2.98
C LYS A 17 17.31 10.13 2.56
N HIS A 18 17.06 9.25 3.52
CA HIS A 18 16.91 7.82 3.27
C HIS A 18 15.43 7.46 3.09
N VAL A 19 15.14 6.62 2.09
CA VAL A 19 13.81 6.07 1.84
C VAL A 19 13.90 4.56 1.94
N THR A 20 13.15 3.98 2.87
CA THR A 20 12.96 2.54 2.94
C THR A 20 11.68 2.18 2.19
N VAL A 21 11.81 1.37 1.14
CA VAL A 21 10.66 0.86 0.38
C VAL A 21 10.43 -0.58 0.80
N LEU A 22 9.19 -0.88 1.18
CA LEU A 22 8.77 -2.18 1.66
C LEU A 22 7.81 -2.76 0.63
N ILE A 23 8.12 -3.94 0.12
CA ILE A 23 7.33 -4.61 -0.90
C ILE A 23 6.73 -5.86 -0.26
N GLY A 24 5.41 -5.97 -0.31
CA GLY A 24 4.69 -7.13 0.22
C GLY A 24 4.77 -8.34 -0.70
N CYS A 25 4.18 -9.44 -0.25
CA CYS A 25 4.08 -10.65 -1.06
C CYS A 25 3.22 -10.44 -2.32
N GLU A 26 3.50 -11.22 -3.34
CA GLU A 26 2.66 -11.33 -4.54
C GLU A 26 1.22 -11.71 -4.17
N VAL A 27 0.28 -11.24 -4.97
CA VAL A 27 -1.16 -11.46 -4.77
C VAL A 27 -1.76 -12.01 -6.04
N ASP A 28 -2.24 -13.26 -6.00
CA ASP A 28 -3.04 -13.79 -7.10
C ASP A 28 -4.49 -13.28 -6.97
N MET A 29 -4.85 -12.35 -7.86
CA MET A 29 -6.20 -11.78 -7.88
C MET A 29 -7.28 -12.79 -8.26
N LYS A 30 -6.95 -13.90 -8.94
CA LYS A 30 -7.94 -14.93 -9.31
C LYS A 30 -8.62 -15.52 -8.07
N GLU A 31 -7.86 -15.75 -7.00
CA GLU A 31 -8.34 -16.32 -5.74
C GLU A 31 -9.23 -15.35 -4.95
N HIS A 32 -9.10 -14.06 -5.20
CA HIS A 32 -9.80 -13.02 -4.44
C HIS A 32 -10.93 -12.35 -5.22
N MET A 33 -11.04 -12.63 -6.52
CA MET A 33 -11.97 -11.95 -7.42
C MET A 33 -13.43 -12.07 -6.97
N TRP A 34 -13.80 -13.16 -6.31
CA TRP A 34 -15.15 -13.37 -5.77
C TRP A 34 -15.56 -12.31 -4.72
N ARG A 35 -14.60 -11.74 -3.98
CA ARG A 35 -14.84 -10.71 -2.95
C ARG A 35 -15.33 -9.38 -3.54
N PHE A 36 -15.17 -9.18 -4.85
CA PHE A 36 -15.47 -7.92 -5.54
C PHE A 36 -16.58 -8.06 -6.59
N ARG A 37 -17.32 -9.19 -6.61
CA ARG A 37 -18.31 -9.47 -7.66
C ARG A 37 -19.68 -8.83 -7.43
N THR A 38 -20.01 -8.48 -6.19
CA THR A 38 -21.35 -8.02 -5.81
C THR A 38 -21.36 -6.54 -5.45
N GLY A 39 -22.54 -5.93 -5.55
CA GLY A 39 -22.76 -4.53 -5.21
C GLY A 39 -22.51 -3.53 -6.34
N SER A 40 -22.78 -2.28 -6.02
CA SER A 40 -22.52 -1.11 -6.86
C SER A 40 -21.04 -0.99 -7.20
N GLU A 41 -20.74 -0.23 -8.25
CA GLU A 41 -19.35 0.03 -8.62
C GLU A 41 -18.55 0.67 -7.48
N ARG A 42 -19.17 1.55 -6.69
CA ARG A 42 -18.57 2.20 -5.53
C ARG A 42 -18.19 1.18 -4.46
N GLU A 43 -19.08 0.24 -4.15
CA GLU A 43 -18.82 -0.82 -3.16
C GLU A 43 -17.71 -1.74 -3.61
N ARG A 44 -17.68 -2.11 -4.90
CA ARG A 44 -16.61 -2.92 -5.48
C ARG A 44 -15.25 -2.23 -5.40
N ARG A 45 -15.17 -0.94 -5.74
CA ARG A 45 -13.93 -0.14 -5.59
C ARG A 45 -13.49 -0.03 -4.13
N LYS A 46 -14.44 0.16 -3.20
CA LYS A 46 -14.14 0.20 -1.77
C LYS A 46 -13.58 -1.13 -1.29
N ALA A 47 -14.22 -2.24 -1.63
CA ALA A 47 -13.77 -3.57 -1.23
C ALA A 47 -12.35 -3.86 -1.73
N LEU A 48 -12.02 -3.47 -2.96
CA LEU A 48 -10.65 -3.60 -3.49
C LEU A 48 -9.65 -2.73 -2.71
N ALA A 49 -10.01 -1.47 -2.41
CA ALA A 49 -9.15 -0.58 -1.64
C ALA A 49 -8.91 -1.13 -0.23
N ASP A 50 -9.95 -1.57 0.46
CA ASP A 50 -9.88 -2.14 1.81
C ASP A 50 -8.97 -3.39 1.81
N PHE A 51 -9.07 -4.25 0.78
CA PHE A 51 -8.21 -5.42 0.61
C PHE A 51 -6.72 -5.07 0.47
N VAL A 52 -6.38 -4.07 -0.35
CA VAL A 52 -4.99 -3.61 -0.52
C VAL A 52 -4.48 -2.96 0.77
N GLN A 53 -5.32 -2.15 1.42
CA GLN A 53 -4.98 -1.50 2.69
C GLN A 53 -4.67 -2.51 3.80
N GLU A 54 -5.49 -3.56 3.93
CA GLU A 54 -5.26 -4.64 4.91
C GLU A 54 -3.90 -5.31 4.70
N LYS A 55 -3.54 -5.65 3.45
CA LYS A 55 -2.24 -6.27 3.15
C LYS A 55 -1.07 -5.35 3.48
N LEU A 56 -1.15 -4.07 3.13
CA LEU A 56 -0.11 -3.09 3.43
C LEU A 56 0.03 -2.83 4.94
N PHE A 57 -1.10 -2.80 5.66
CA PHE A 57 -1.09 -2.67 7.12
C PHE A 57 -0.42 -3.87 7.78
N ASN A 58 -0.78 -5.08 7.36
CA ASN A 58 -0.17 -6.32 7.85
C ASN A 58 1.34 -6.39 7.54
N LEU A 59 1.77 -5.90 6.37
CA LEU A 59 3.19 -5.78 6.02
C LEU A 59 3.92 -4.84 6.99
N GLY A 60 3.33 -3.68 7.29
CA GLY A 60 3.87 -2.75 8.28
C GLY A 60 4.04 -3.41 9.66
N ALA A 61 3.01 -4.13 10.12
CA ALA A 61 3.03 -4.83 11.40
C ALA A 61 4.12 -5.93 11.48
N GLN A 62 4.30 -6.71 10.41
CA GLN A 62 5.36 -7.75 10.35
C GLN A 62 6.76 -7.12 10.45
N ILE A 63 6.96 -5.98 9.80
CA ILE A 63 8.25 -5.29 9.79
C ILE A 63 8.55 -4.66 11.14
N ASP A 64 7.55 -4.09 11.80
CA ASP A 64 7.71 -3.57 13.16
C ASP A 64 8.09 -4.67 14.16
N GLN A 65 7.60 -5.89 13.97
CA GLN A 65 8.01 -7.08 14.75
C GLN A 65 9.40 -7.60 14.39
N THR A 66 9.93 -7.26 13.20
CA THR A 66 11.23 -7.71 12.69
C THR A 66 12.35 -6.69 12.93
N LYS A 67 12.03 -5.54 13.54
CA LYS A 67 13.05 -4.55 13.95
C LYS A 67 13.90 -5.14 15.09
N PHE A 68 15.16 -5.45 14.78
CA PHE A 68 16.22 -5.79 15.73
C PHE A 68 16.62 -4.57 16.58
#